data_AF-A0A1R3FTM5-F1
#
_entry.id   AF-A0A1R3FTM5-F1
#
_cell.length_a   1.000
_cell.length_b   1.000
_cell.length_c   1.000
_cell.angle_alpha   90.00
_cell.angle_beta   90.00
_cell.angle_gamma   90.00
#
_symmetry.space_group_name_H-M   'P 1'
#
loop_
_entity.id
_entity.type
_entity.pdbx_description
1 polymer ?
#
loop_
_entity_poly.entity_id
_entity_poly.type
_entity_poly.pdbx_seq_one_letter_code
_entity_poly.pdbx_strand_id
1 'polypeptide(L)' 'MLSLIEILDVKYLNNIVEQSHRWVKQKTRQALGWKSLEGAKASLHGKELWTMLKRDQIEIEGETAFERFYALAE' A
#
# COMPACT_ATOMS: atom_id res chain seq x y z
N MET A 1 -22.15 -36.16 4.88
CA MET A 1 -22.49 -35.06 5.81
C MET A 1 -21.31 -34.11 5.84
N LEU A 2 -21.25 -33.19 4.88
CA LEU A 2 -20.23 -32.14 4.76
C LEU A 2 -20.93 -30.91 4.21
N SER A 3 -21.71 -30.22 5.03
CA SER A 3 -22.23 -28.88 4.72
C SER A 3 -21.76 -27.95 5.83
N LEU A 4 -20.45 -27.71 5.86
CA LEU A 4 -19.81 -26.80 6.83
C LEU A 4 -19.56 -25.40 6.25
N ILE A 5 -19.94 -25.17 4.99
CA ILE A 5 -19.77 -23.89 4.30
C ILE A 5 -21.07 -23.60 3.55
N GLU A 6 -21.83 -22.63 4.04
CA GLU A 6 -22.92 -22.02 3.29
C GLU A 6 -22.31 -21.04 2.26
N ILE A 7 -22.49 -21.34 0.97
CA ILE A 7 -22.12 -20.43 -0.10
C ILE A 7 -23.25 -19.40 -0.23
N LEU A 8 -23.06 -18.23 0.39
CA LEU A 8 -23.96 -17.10 0.22
C LEU A 8 -23.55 -16.33 -1.04
N ASP A 9 -24.37 -16.41 -2.08
CA ASP A 9 -24.15 -15.67 -3.34
C ASP A 9 -24.57 -14.20 -3.17
N VAL A 10 -23.81 -13.47 -2.35
CA VAL A 10 -24.06 -12.06 -2.07
C VAL A 10 -23.43 -11.24 -3.20
N LYS A 11 -24.29 -10.76 -4.11
CA LYS A 11 -23.97 -9.95 -5.30
C LYS A 11 -22.96 -8.82 -5.07
N TYR A 12 -22.82 -8.33 -3.84
CA TYR A 12 -21.97 -7.21 -3.47
C TYR A 12 -20.70 -7.58 -2.69
N LEU A 13 -20.57 -8.81 -2.17
CA LEU A 13 -19.34 -9.24 -1.48
C LEU A 13 -18.16 -9.28 -2.45
N ASN A 14 -18.41 -9.73 -3.68
CA ASN A 14 -17.36 -9.80 -4.70
C ASN A 14 -16.81 -8.40 -5.04
N ASN A 15 -17.67 -7.37 -5.05
CA ASN A 15 -17.22 -5.99 -5.28
C ASN A 15 -16.33 -5.47 -4.14
N ILE A 16 -16.61 -5.82 -2.88
CA ILE A 16 -15.78 -5.42 -1.74
C ILE A 16 -14.41 -6.10 -1.83
N VAL A 17 -14.40 -7.41 -2.10
CA VAL A 17 -13.16 -8.18 -2.28
C VAL A 17 -12.34 -7.62 -3.43
N GLU A 18 -12.96 -7.39 -4.60
CA GLU A 18 -12.29 -6.82 -5.77
C GLU A 18 -11.78 -5.39 -5.53
N GLN A 19 -12.52 -4.56 -4.77
CA GLN A 19 -12.05 -3.24 -4.38
C GLN A 19 -10.79 -3.32 -3.51
N SER A 20 -10.76 -4.23 -2.53
CA SER A 20 -9.58 -4.43 -1.69
C SER A 20 -8.35 -4.84 -2.52
N HIS A 21 -8.55 -5.70 -3.52
CA HIS A 21 -7.49 -6.18 -4.40
C HIS A 21 -6.96 -5.10 -5.34
N ARG A 22 -7.77 -4.10 -5.74
CA ARG A 22 -7.32 -3.03 -6.65
C ARG A 22 -6.11 -2.27 -6.08
N TRP A 23 -6.13 -1.96 -4.78
CA TRP A 23 -5.03 -1.22 -4.16
C TRP A 23 -3.73 -2.03 -4.16
N VAL A 24 -3.81 -3.32 -3.81
CA VAL A 24 -2.65 -4.23 -3.84
C VAL A 24 -2.11 -4.36 -5.26
N LYS A 25 -2.98 -4.61 -6.25
CA LYS A 25 -2.60 -4.71 -7.67
C LYS A 25 -1.98 -3.41 -8.20
N GLN A 26 -2.46 -2.25 -7.75
CA GLN A 26 -1.91 -0.95 -8.16
C GLN A 26 -0.49 -0.76 -7.63
N LYS A 27 -0.23 -1.12 -6.37
CA LYS A 27 1.12 -1.09 -5.79
C LYS A 27 2.06 -2.03 -6.54
N THR A 28 1.68 -3.30 -6.71
CA THR A 28 2.54 -4.28 -7.39
C THR A 28 2.80 -3.94 -8.85
N ARG A 29 1.85 -3.33 -9.56
CA ARG A 29 2.07 -2.86 -10.95
C ARG A 29 3.19 -1.83 -11.06
N GLN A 30 3.35 -0.96 -10.06
CA GLN A 30 4.45 0.02 -10.04
C GLN A 30 5.82 -0.64 -9.83
N ALA A 31 5.86 -1.86 -9.32
CA ALA A 31 7.07 -2.65 -9.13
C ALA A 31 7.50 -3.44 -10.38
N LEU A 32 6.64 -3.59 -11.40
CA LEU A 32 6.93 -4.41 -12.58
C LEU A 32 8.00 -3.83 -13.52
N GLY A 33 8.26 -2.52 -13.48
CA GLY A 33 9.21 -1.85 -14.36
C GLY A 33 10.67 -1.86 -13.86
N TRP A 34 10.93 -2.45 -12.70
CA TRP A 34 12.25 -2.38 -12.05
C TRP A 34 13.14 -3.56 -12.43
N LYS A 35 14.43 -3.27 -12.59
CA LYS A 35 15.44 -4.28 -12.99
C LYS A 35 15.95 -5.14 -11.82
N SER A 36 15.64 -4.76 -10.57
CA SER A 36 16.01 -5.51 -9.36
C SER A 36 14.87 -5.52 -8.35
N LEU A 37 14.82 -6.58 -7.53
CA LEU A 37 13.84 -6.72 -6.46
C LEU A 37 14.08 -5.68 -5.35
N GLU A 38 15.34 -5.41 -5.04
CA GLU A 38 15.75 -4.40 -4.07
C GLU A 38 15.28 -3.00 -4.51
N GLY A 39 15.48 -2.64 -5.79
CA GLY A 39 15.06 -1.34 -6.32
C GLY A 39 13.54 -1.20 -6.36
N ALA A 40 12.82 -2.28 -6.68
CA ALA A 40 11.37 -2.30 -6.64
C ALA A 40 10.85 -2.10 -5.19
N LYS A 41 11.41 -2.83 -4.22
CA LYS A 41 11.04 -2.72 -2.80
C LYS A 41 11.34 -1.33 -2.25
N ALA A 42 12.54 -0.81 -2.47
CA ALA A 42 12.93 0.53 -2.03
C ALA A 42 11.97 1.60 -2.57
N SER A 43 11.61 1.51 -3.85
CA SER A 43 10.69 2.45 -4.49
C SER A 43 9.26 2.37 -3.92
N LEU A 44 8.77 1.16 -3.66
CA LEU A 44 7.47 0.97 -3.01
C LEU A 44 7.47 1.54 -1.59
N HIS A 45 8.50 1.25 -0.80
CA HIS A 45 8.63 1.78 0.56
C HIS A 45 8.73 3.30 0.58
N GLY A 46 9.53 3.91 -0.31
CA GLY A 46 9.63 5.36 -0.43
C GLY A 46 8.28 6.02 -0.74
N LYS A 47 7.49 5.44 -1.65
CA LYS A 47 6.13 5.93 -1.95
C LYS A 47 5.18 5.82 -0.75
N GLU A 48 5.22 4.70 -0.05
CA GLU A 48 4.39 4.50 1.15
C GLU A 48 4.76 5.50 2.23
N LEU A 49 6.06 5.65 2.51
CA LEU A 49 6.59 6.58 3.50
C LEU A 49 6.18 8.02 3.17
N TRP A 50 6.31 8.45 1.91
CA TRP A 50 5.81 9.76 1.46
C TRP A 50 4.31 9.95 1.71
N THR A 51 3.52 8.91 1.47
CA THR A 51 2.07 8.95 1.72
C THR A 51 1.75 9.06 3.21
N MET A 52 2.51 8.36 4.07
CA MET A 52 2.36 8.42 5.51
C MET A 52 2.74 9.80 6.07
N LEU A 53 3.84 10.38 5.59
CA LEU A 53 4.27 11.74 5.96
C LEU A 53 3.21 12.79 5.58
N LYS A 54 2.63 12.70 4.38
CA LYS A 54 1.54 13.59 3.94
C LYS A 54 0.24 13.45 4.72
N ARG A 55 0.06 12.35 5.43
CA ARG A 55 -1.15 12.04 6.21
C ARG A 55 -0.93 12.22 7.72
N ASP A 56 0.22 12.77 8.11
CA ASP A 56 0.60 12.93 9.51
C ASP A 56 0.53 11.62 10.31
N GLN A 57 0.84 10.48 9.66
CA GLN A 57 0.80 9.15 10.27
C GLN A 57 2.09 8.78 11.02
N ILE A 58 3.13 9.61 10.90
CA ILE A 58 4.45 9.41 11.51
C ILE A 58 4.86 10.72 12.15
N GLU A 59 5.26 10.68 13.42
CA GLU A 59 5.85 11.82 14.12
C GLU A 59 7.35 11.88 13.84
N ILE A 60 7.75 12.85 13.02
CA ILE A 60 9.12 13.20 12.69
C ILE A 60 9.22 14.74 12.73
N GLU A 61 10.36 15.27 13.17
CA GLU A 61 10.61 16.72 13.17
C GLU A 61 10.48 17.33 11.76
N GLY A 62 9.85 18.49 11.69
CA GLY A 62 9.58 19.22 10.46
C GLY A 62 8.12 19.67 10.34
N GLU A 63 7.91 20.87 9.79
CA GLU A 63 6.58 21.43 9.59
C GLU A 63 5.93 20.89 8.33
N THR A 64 6.75 20.66 7.29
CA THR A 64 6.29 20.16 6.00
C THR A 64 6.64 18.68 5.80
N ALA A 65 5.86 17.98 4.96
CA ALA A 65 6.17 16.60 4.59
C ALA A 65 7.55 16.43 3.90
N PHE A 66 8.09 17.51 3.32
CA PHE A 66 9.41 17.53 2.72
C PHE A 66 10.51 17.58 3.80
N GLU A 67 10.40 18.49 4.75
CA GLU A 67 11.35 18.58 5.88
C GLU A 67 11.39 17.27 6.66
N ARG A 68 10.22 16.71 6.98
CA ARG A 68 10.12 15.41 7.65
C ARG A 68 10.72 14.26 6.84
N PHE A 69 10.72 14.35 5.51
CA PHE A 69 11.36 13.35 4.67
C PHE A 69 12.89 13.46 4.73
N TYR A 70 13.43 14.68 4.72
CA TYR A 70 14.88 14.89 4.82
C TYR A 70 15.44 14.58 6.20
N ALA A 71 14.66 14.83 7.26
CA ALA A 71 15.02 14.45 8.62
C ALA A 71 15.23 12.94 8.82
N LEU A 72 14.80 12.08 7.88
CA LEU A 72 15.06 10.65 7.89
C LEU A 72 16.43 10.24 7.33
N ALA A 73 17.13 11.15 6.67
CA ALA A 73 18.44 10.91 6.07
C ALA A 73 19.61 11.35 6.97
N GLU A 74 19.30 12.07 8.05
CA GLU A 74 20.23 12.43 9.13
C GLU A 74 20.33 11.32 10.18
#